data_AF-F4PYW2-F1
#
_entry.id   AF-F4PYW2-F1
#
_cell.length_a   1.000
_cell.length_b   1.000
_cell.length_c   1.000
_cell.angle_alpha   90.00
_cell.angle_beta   90.00
_cell.angle_gamma   90.00
#
_symmetry.space_group_name_H-M   'P 1'
#
loop_
_entity.id
_entity.type
_entity.pdbx_description
1 polymer ?
#
loop_
_entity_poly.entity_id
_entity_poly.type
_entity_poly.pdbx_seq_one_letter_code
_entity_poly.pdbx_strand_id
1 'polypeptide(L)'
;MSAASNIDTLVKKNTISKETDILRKDLEKTSKQTFIDIEEESLNNIKKKIVSIDESKNILPTTESNGMTRNDHGALVDNKNTNKKKNTVRFGVGGVTKEMKREAKLINLQRFADPSQGHFSSSDKQSLPKLFEIGTFVDNHTDYFNRFTSKEKKRGTIGDIMSNDKVLNYIDKKSSQIQKDSYQKNYLRNLQQQQRKRPAKRVKSSELD
;
A
#
# COMPACT_ATOMS: atom_id res chain seq x y z
N MET A 1 -24.37 84.69 24.48
CA MET A 1 -24.35 83.44 23.67
C MET A 1 -25.78 82.91 23.59
N SER A 2 -26.26 82.57 22.39
CA SER A 2 -27.67 82.28 22.12
C SER A 2 -28.07 80.88 22.57
N ALA A 3 -29.21 80.72 23.25
CA ALA A 3 -29.71 79.41 23.69
C ALA A 3 -29.89 78.43 22.50
N ALA A 4 -30.19 78.95 21.31
CA ALA A 4 -30.34 78.17 20.08
C ALA A 4 -29.04 77.46 19.66
N SER A 5 -27.88 78.13 19.75
CA SER A 5 -26.60 77.51 19.38
C SER A 5 -26.22 76.36 20.32
N ASN A 6 -26.59 76.48 21.60
CA ASN A 6 -26.35 75.42 22.57
C ASN A 6 -27.22 74.19 22.28
N ILE A 7 -28.48 74.39 21.89
CA ILE A 7 -29.38 73.30 21.50
C ILE A 7 -28.84 72.56 20.28
N ASP A 8 -28.38 73.27 19.24
CA ASP A 8 -27.80 72.63 18.05
C ASP A 8 -26.55 71.80 18.37
N THR A 9 -25.69 72.31 19.26
CA THR A 9 -24.51 71.54 19.70
C THR A 9 -24.88 70.30 20.48
N LEU A 10 -25.95 70.34 21.29
CA LEU A 10 -26.46 69.20 22.03
C LEU A 10 -27.09 68.15 21.10
N VAL A 11 -27.84 68.59 20.10
CA VAL A 11 -28.40 67.71 19.07
C VAL A 11 -27.27 67.00 18.30
N LYS A 12 -26.23 67.72 17.87
CA LYS A 12 -25.06 67.13 17.20
C LYS A 12 -24.30 66.15 18.10
N LYS A 13 -24.14 66.44 19.39
CA LYS A 13 -23.52 65.49 20.34
C LYS A 13 -24.35 64.22 20.48
N ASN A 14 -25.67 64.34 20.52
CA ASN A 14 -26.57 63.19 20.59
C ASN A 14 -26.57 62.35 19.30
N THR A 15 -26.48 62.97 18.12
CA THR A 15 -26.36 62.22 16.85
C THR A 15 -25.04 61.47 16.78
N ILE A 16 -23.94 62.12 17.17
CA ILE A 16 -22.61 61.48 17.25
C ILE A 16 -22.63 60.30 18.23
N SER A 17 -23.22 60.47 19.42
CA SER A 17 -23.33 59.38 20.40
C SER A 17 -24.05 58.16 19.81
N LYS A 18 -25.18 58.39 19.12
CA LYS A 18 -25.94 57.31 18.45
C LYS A 18 -25.13 56.62 17.35
N GLU A 19 -24.41 57.39 16.53
CA GLU A 19 -23.52 56.83 15.51
C GLU A 19 -22.40 55.99 16.12
N THR A 20 -21.79 56.44 17.22
CA THR A 20 -20.74 55.66 17.90
C THR A 20 -21.26 54.34 18.46
N ASP A 21 -22.50 54.29 18.93
CA ASP A 21 -23.11 53.06 19.45
C ASP A 21 -23.46 52.07 18.33
N ILE A 22 -23.91 52.57 17.18
CA ILE A 22 -24.15 51.74 15.99
C ILE A 22 -22.83 51.13 15.51
N LEU A 23 -21.78 51.94 15.39
CA LEU A 23 -20.45 51.48 14.96
C LEU A 23 -19.88 50.43 15.91
N ARG A 24 -20.03 50.60 17.23
CA ARG A 24 -19.61 49.58 18.22
C ARG A 24 -20.36 48.26 18.02
N LYS A 25 -21.67 48.33 17.83
CA LYS A 25 -22.51 47.15 17.64
C LYS A 25 -22.16 46.41 16.35
N ASP A 26 -21.85 47.12 15.28
CA ASP A 26 -21.43 46.50 14.02
C ASP A 26 -20.02 45.91 14.14
N LEU A 27 -19.12 46.56 14.86
CA LEU A 27 -17.78 46.02 15.15
C LEU A 27 -17.86 44.71 15.95
N GLU A 28 -18.73 44.62 16.96
CA GLU A 28 -18.99 43.37 17.69
C GLU A 28 -19.60 42.26 16.84
N LYS A 29 -20.45 42.60 15.87
CA LYS A 29 -21.01 41.61 14.93
C LYS A 29 -19.93 41.12 13.96
N THR A 30 -19.13 42.03 13.40
CA THR A 30 -18.04 41.66 12.49
C THR A 30 -17.02 40.78 13.18
N SER A 31 -16.64 41.08 14.43
CA SER A 31 -15.70 40.22 15.16
C SER A 31 -16.27 38.83 15.40
N LYS A 32 -17.52 38.70 15.86
CA LYS A 32 -18.19 37.40 16.02
C LYS A 32 -18.25 36.62 14.71
N GLN A 33 -18.58 37.28 13.60
CA GLN A 33 -18.59 36.65 12.29
C GLN A 33 -17.21 36.15 11.88
N THR A 34 -16.16 36.97 12.05
CA THR A 34 -14.78 36.55 11.74
C THR A 34 -14.30 35.36 12.57
N PHE A 35 -14.72 35.26 13.85
CA PHE A 35 -14.40 34.09 14.68
C PHE A 35 -15.11 32.83 14.19
N ILE A 36 -16.37 32.92 13.77
CA ILE A 36 -17.14 31.80 13.20
C ILE A 36 -16.50 31.32 11.89
N ASP A 37 -16.11 32.24 11.01
CA ASP A 37 -15.51 31.92 9.71
C ASP A 37 -14.15 31.18 9.88
N ILE A 38 -13.35 31.55 10.90
CA ILE A 38 -12.09 30.87 11.24
C ILE A 38 -12.33 29.42 11.73
N GLU A 39 -13.37 29.19 12.54
CA GLU A 39 -13.74 27.83 12.97
C GLU A 39 -14.15 26.96 11.79
N GLU A 40 -14.95 27.48 10.85
CA GLU A 40 -15.35 26.72 9.65
C GLU A 40 -14.16 26.39 8.75
N GLU A 41 -13.23 27.33 8.53
CA GLU A 41 -12.00 27.06 7.78
C GLU A 41 -11.16 25.97 8.44
N SER A 42 -11.01 26.02 9.77
CA SER A 42 -10.26 25.02 10.53
C SER A 42 -10.92 23.63 10.45
N LEU A 43 -12.26 23.57 10.56
CA LEU A 43 -13.04 22.34 10.41
C LEU A 43 -12.97 21.80 8.98
N ASN A 44 -12.99 22.67 7.98
CA ASN A 44 -12.84 22.28 6.58
C ASN A 44 -11.41 21.77 6.28
N ASN A 45 -10.39 22.35 6.90
CA ASN A 45 -9.01 21.88 6.81
C ASN A 45 -8.84 20.52 7.51
N ILE A 46 -9.49 20.30 8.66
CA ILE A 46 -9.54 19.00 9.34
C ILE A 46 -10.27 17.98 8.46
N LYS A 47 -11.44 18.31 7.91
CA LYS A 47 -12.20 17.44 6.99
C LYS A 47 -11.40 17.07 5.73
N LYS A 48 -10.66 18.02 5.15
CA LYS A 48 -9.74 17.76 4.02
C LYS A 48 -8.58 16.85 4.40
N LYS A 49 -8.11 16.91 5.65
CA LYS A 49 -6.99 16.10 6.17
C LYS A 49 -7.44 14.69 6.58
N ILE A 50 -8.71 14.51 6.93
CA ILE A 50 -9.31 13.19 7.15
C ILE A 50 -9.50 12.53 5.78
N VAL A 51 -8.51 11.74 5.36
CA VAL A 51 -8.62 10.89 4.18
C VAL A 51 -9.67 9.82 4.49
N SER A 52 -10.79 9.84 3.75
CA SER A 52 -11.72 8.72 3.70
C SER A 52 -10.95 7.49 3.22
N ILE A 53 -10.75 6.52 4.12
CA ILE A 53 -10.13 5.24 3.80
C ILE A 53 -11.12 4.51 2.91
N ASP A 54 -10.89 4.58 1.60
CA ASP A 54 -11.67 3.87 0.61
C ASP A 54 -11.15 2.43 0.55
N GLU A 55 -11.92 1.50 1.11
CA GLU A 55 -11.58 0.07 1.16
C GLU A 55 -11.32 -0.50 -0.25
N SER A 56 -11.86 0.13 -1.31
CA SER A 56 -11.59 -0.27 -2.70
C SER A 56 -10.15 -0.04 -3.16
N LYS A 57 -9.37 0.79 -2.45
CA LYS A 57 -7.94 1.04 -2.75
C LYS A 57 -7.01 -0.07 -2.22
N ASN A 58 -7.52 -0.99 -1.40
CA ASN A 58 -6.76 -2.17 -0.98
C ASN A 58 -6.72 -3.26 -2.05
N ILE A 59 -7.52 -3.11 -3.11
CA ILE A 59 -7.51 -4.03 -4.24
C ILE A 59 -6.34 -3.63 -5.16
N LEU A 60 -5.56 -4.62 -5.58
CA LEU A 60 -4.49 -4.39 -6.55
C LEU A 60 -5.09 -3.80 -7.84
N PRO A 61 -4.54 -2.70 -8.37
CA PRO A 61 -5.03 -2.12 -9.62
C PRO A 61 -4.89 -3.17 -10.71
N THR A 62 -6.01 -3.56 -11.31
CA THR A 62 -5.98 -4.17 -12.62
C THR A 62 -5.59 -3.06 -13.57
N THR A 63 -4.49 -3.22 -14.31
CA THR A 63 -4.25 -2.29 -15.42
C THR A 63 -5.47 -2.38 -16.31
N GLU A 64 -6.18 -1.28 -16.48
CA GLU A 64 -7.15 -1.16 -17.55
C GLU A 64 -6.42 -1.62 -18.81
N SER A 65 -6.96 -2.71 -19.32
CA SER A 65 -6.61 -3.37 -20.54
C SER A 65 -6.10 -2.40 -21.61
N ASN A 66 -4.80 -2.39 -21.85
CA ASN A 66 -4.30 -2.03 -23.17
C ASN A 66 -4.74 -3.15 -24.14
N GLY A 67 -6.03 -3.17 -24.50
CA GLY A 67 -6.60 -4.10 -25.48
C GLY A 67 -8.04 -4.63 -25.29
N MET A 68 -8.80 -4.31 -24.23
CA MET A 68 -10.23 -4.70 -24.18
C MET A 68 -11.11 -3.61 -24.76
N THR A 69 -11.96 -3.99 -25.71
CA THR A 69 -13.09 -3.19 -26.17
C THR A 69 -14.32 -3.53 -25.34
N ARG A 70 -15.15 -2.53 -25.01
CA ARG A 70 -16.47 -2.76 -24.43
C ARG A 70 -17.44 -3.12 -25.54
N ASN A 71 -18.25 -4.16 -25.34
CA ASN A 71 -19.38 -4.43 -26.22
C ASN A 71 -20.50 -3.42 -25.95
N ASP A 72 -21.49 -3.35 -26.82
CA ASP A 72 -22.66 -2.46 -26.68
C ASP A 72 -23.46 -2.66 -25.37
N HIS A 73 -23.28 -3.81 -24.69
CA HIS A 73 -23.86 -4.12 -23.38
C HIS A 73 -22.90 -3.87 -22.19
N GLY A 74 -21.76 -3.21 -22.40
CA GLY A 74 -20.82 -2.82 -21.33
C GLY A 74 -19.88 -3.93 -20.82
N ALA A 75 -19.99 -5.16 -21.34
CA ALA A 75 -19.10 -6.26 -20.98
C ALA A 75 -17.71 -6.12 -21.64
N LEU A 76 -16.64 -6.37 -20.88
CA LEU A 76 -15.26 -6.39 -21.38
C LEU A 76 -15.01 -7.66 -22.20
N VAL A 77 -14.53 -7.51 -23.44
CA VAL A 77 -14.20 -8.64 -24.33
C VAL A 77 -12.75 -8.59 -24.80
N ASP A 78 -12.15 -9.78 -24.79
CA ASP A 78 -10.74 -10.02 -25.04
C ASP A 78 -10.55 -10.65 -26.43
N ASN A 79 -10.24 -9.84 -27.44
CA ASN A 79 -10.23 -10.28 -28.85
C ASN A 79 -8.99 -11.11 -29.26
N LYS A 80 -8.03 -11.37 -28.36
CA LYS A 80 -6.75 -12.05 -28.70
C LYS A 80 -6.58 -13.47 -28.12
N ASN A 81 -7.50 -13.95 -27.29
CA ASN A 81 -7.43 -15.28 -26.67
C ASN A 81 -8.64 -16.16 -27.02
N THR A 82 -8.95 -16.30 -28.32
CA THR A 82 -10.10 -17.08 -28.81
C THR A 82 -9.88 -18.59 -28.87
N ASN A 83 -8.98 -19.15 -28.05
CA ASN A 83 -8.79 -20.59 -27.97
C ASN A 83 -8.34 -21.00 -26.56
N LYS A 84 -9.27 -21.37 -25.67
CA LYS A 84 -9.13 -22.46 -24.68
C LYS A 84 -10.34 -22.58 -23.71
N LYS A 85 -11.00 -23.74 -23.80
CA LYS A 85 -11.95 -24.42 -22.88
C LYS A 85 -13.17 -23.61 -22.38
N LYS A 86 -14.31 -23.89 -23.03
CA LYS A 86 -15.67 -23.33 -22.79
C LYS A 86 -16.33 -23.63 -21.42
N ASN A 87 -15.69 -24.32 -20.47
CA ASN A 87 -16.34 -24.77 -19.23
C ASN A 87 -15.74 -24.22 -17.92
N THR A 88 -14.85 -23.23 -18.00
CA THR A 88 -14.32 -22.59 -16.79
C THR A 88 -14.88 -21.19 -16.73
N VAL A 89 -15.71 -20.94 -15.70
CA VAL A 89 -16.34 -19.65 -15.43
C VAL A 89 -15.29 -18.53 -15.55
N ARG A 90 -15.68 -17.46 -16.25
CA ARG A 90 -14.84 -16.38 -16.81
C ARG A 90 -13.78 -15.83 -15.83
N PHE A 91 -12.62 -16.49 -15.72
CA PHE A 91 -11.47 -15.93 -15.01
C PHE A 91 -10.96 -14.70 -15.77
N GLY A 92 -10.82 -13.60 -15.03
CA GLY A 92 -10.57 -12.26 -15.54
C GLY A 92 -9.50 -12.23 -16.62
N VAL A 93 -9.91 -11.87 -17.84
CA VAL A 93 -9.02 -11.67 -18.98
C VAL A 93 -8.31 -10.31 -18.90
N GLY A 94 -8.04 -9.83 -17.68
CA GLY A 94 -7.35 -8.58 -17.43
C GLY A 94 -5.85 -8.74 -17.64
N GLY A 95 -5.20 -7.67 -18.11
CA GLY A 95 -3.74 -7.63 -18.21
C GLY A 95 -3.07 -7.91 -16.86
N VAL A 96 -2.15 -8.87 -16.82
CA VAL A 96 -1.46 -9.24 -15.57
C VAL A 96 -0.46 -8.15 -15.17
N THR A 97 -0.74 -7.45 -14.07
CA THR A 97 0.15 -6.41 -13.55
C THR A 97 1.42 -6.98 -12.91
N LYS A 98 2.46 -6.16 -12.78
CA LYS A 98 3.70 -6.57 -12.09
C LYS A 98 3.46 -6.90 -10.61
N GLU A 99 2.51 -6.22 -9.98
CA GLU A 99 2.11 -6.50 -8.59
C GLU A 99 1.43 -7.86 -8.48
N MET A 100 0.46 -8.14 -9.34
CA MET A 100 -0.20 -9.45 -9.40
C MET A 100 0.80 -10.60 -9.60
N LYS A 101 1.83 -10.42 -10.45
CA LYS A 101 2.89 -11.45 -10.60
C LYS A 101 3.70 -11.66 -9.34
N ARG A 102 3.98 -10.60 -8.57
CA ARG A 102 4.73 -10.69 -7.32
C ARG A 102 3.93 -11.44 -6.26
N GLU A 103 2.67 -11.05 -6.09
CA GLU A 103 1.71 -11.68 -5.18
C GLU A 103 1.54 -13.16 -5.51
N ALA A 104 1.33 -13.48 -6.78
CA ALA A 104 1.12 -14.85 -7.19
C ALA A 104 2.40 -15.71 -7.08
N LYS A 105 3.59 -15.10 -7.20
CA LYS A 105 4.86 -15.76 -6.85
C LYS A 105 5.02 -15.96 -5.35
N LEU A 106 4.46 -15.06 -4.53
CA LEU A 106 4.55 -15.11 -3.07
C LEU A 106 3.80 -16.30 -2.50
N ILE A 107 2.67 -16.68 -3.11
CA ILE A 107 1.93 -17.92 -2.78
C ILE A 107 2.87 -19.14 -2.82
N ASN A 108 3.68 -19.27 -3.88
CA ASN A 108 4.65 -20.36 -3.99
C ASN A 108 5.77 -20.31 -2.93
N LEU A 109 6.02 -19.13 -2.36
CA LEU A 109 7.04 -18.88 -1.36
C LEU A 109 6.51 -18.93 0.07
N GLN A 110 5.20 -19.05 0.28
CA GLN A 110 4.57 -19.07 1.61
C GLN A 110 5.16 -20.17 2.51
N ARG A 111 5.50 -21.32 1.94
CA ARG A 111 6.19 -22.44 2.62
C ARG A 111 7.55 -22.07 3.24
N PHE A 112 8.18 -21.00 2.77
CA PHE A 112 9.47 -20.54 3.27
C PHE A 112 9.34 -19.35 4.23
N ALA A 113 8.15 -18.76 4.34
CA ALA A 113 7.93 -17.60 5.21
C ALA A 113 7.72 -18.03 6.67
N ASP A 114 7.10 -19.18 6.91
CA ASP A 114 6.84 -19.69 8.26
C ASP A 114 7.20 -21.20 8.34
N PRO A 115 8.16 -21.60 9.19
CA PRO A 115 8.54 -23.01 9.35
C PRO A 115 7.51 -23.85 10.12
N SER A 116 6.53 -23.22 10.77
CA SER A 116 5.51 -23.90 11.59
C SER A 116 4.30 -24.34 10.77
N GLN A 117 4.04 -23.68 9.64
CA GLN A 117 3.01 -24.12 8.72
C GLN A 117 3.50 -25.40 8.03
N GLY A 118 2.76 -26.49 8.22
CA GLY A 118 3.15 -27.84 7.78
C GLY A 118 3.52 -27.93 6.30
N HIS A 119 4.10 -29.06 5.91
CA HIS A 119 4.59 -29.28 4.56
C HIS A 119 3.44 -29.13 3.54
N PHE A 120 3.43 -28.02 2.78
CA PHE A 120 2.58 -27.87 1.61
C PHE A 120 2.83 -29.02 0.63
N SER A 121 1.78 -29.50 -0.03
CA SER A 121 1.88 -30.62 -0.94
C SER A 121 2.95 -30.36 -2.01
N SER A 122 3.83 -31.33 -2.23
CA SER A 122 4.94 -31.19 -3.18
C SER A 122 4.50 -31.07 -4.65
N SER A 123 3.19 -31.17 -4.93
CA SER A 123 2.55 -30.80 -6.20
C SER A 123 2.83 -29.36 -6.61
N ASP A 124 3.18 -28.49 -5.64
CA ASP A 124 3.15 -27.03 -5.77
C ASP A 124 4.47 -26.43 -6.31
N LYS A 125 5.27 -27.22 -7.03
CA LYS A 125 6.35 -26.68 -7.89
C LYS A 125 5.81 -26.16 -9.23
N GLN A 126 4.50 -25.97 -9.34
CA GLN A 126 3.85 -25.51 -10.56
C GLN A 126 4.18 -24.04 -10.82
N SER A 127 4.68 -23.80 -12.03
CA SER A 127 4.71 -22.49 -12.65
C SER A 127 3.36 -21.79 -12.46
N LEU A 128 3.38 -20.48 -12.28
CA LEU A 128 2.17 -19.70 -12.11
C LEU A 128 1.12 -20.07 -13.19
N PRO A 129 -0.13 -20.37 -12.80
CA PRO A 129 -1.16 -20.74 -13.77
C PRO A 129 -1.35 -19.63 -14.80
N LYS A 130 -1.69 -20.02 -16.03
CA LYS A 130 -1.87 -19.06 -17.14
C LYS A 130 -2.99 -18.04 -16.86
N LEU A 131 -4.01 -18.47 -16.14
CA LEU A 131 -5.17 -17.66 -15.76
C LEU A 131 -5.26 -17.70 -14.23
N PHE A 132 -5.28 -16.53 -13.60
CA PHE A 132 -5.44 -16.40 -12.16
C PHE A 132 -6.13 -15.08 -11.84
N GLU A 133 -6.80 -15.05 -10.70
CA GLU A 133 -7.47 -13.88 -10.16
C GLU A 133 -7.06 -13.71 -8.69
N ILE A 134 -6.94 -12.47 -8.25
CA ILE A 134 -6.64 -12.14 -6.85
C ILE A 134 -7.90 -11.51 -6.27
N GLY A 135 -8.54 -12.22 -5.36
CA GLY A 135 -9.70 -11.76 -4.61
C GLY A 135 -9.34 -11.39 -3.17
N THR A 136 -10.32 -10.84 -2.46
CA THR A 136 -10.25 -10.60 -1.01
C THR A 136 -11.28 -11.50 -0.32
N PHE A 137 -10.93 -12.04 0.84
CA PHE A 137 -11.89 -12.81 1.64
C PHE A 137 -12.94 -11.87 2.24
N VAL A 138 -14.21 -12.24 2.12
CA VAL A 138 -15.33 -11.53 2.75
C VAL A 138 -15.70 -12.30 4.01
N ASP A 139 -15.61 -11.62 5.15
CA ASP A 139 -15.88 -12.21 6.45
C ASP A 139 -17.37 -12.54 6.61
N ASN A 140 -17.67 -13.72 7.18
CA ASN A 140 -19.04 -14.09 7.50
C ASN A 140 -19.49 -13.43 8.82
N HIS A 141 -20.77 -13.11 8.94
CA HIS A 141 -21.33 -12.50 10.15
C HIS A 141 -21.20 -13.38 11.40
N THR A 142 -21.17 -14.70 11.24
CA THR A 142 -21.06 -15.65 12.35
C THR A 142 -19.66 -15.67 12.99
N ASP A 143 -18.64 -15.15 12.31
CA ASP A 143 -17.25 -15.18 12.76
C ASP A 143 -16.74 -13.79 13.17
N TYR A 144 -17.57 -13.06 13.92
CA TYR A 144 -17.29 -11.66 14.29
C TYR A 144 -15.98 -11.49 15.05
N PHE A 145 -15.63 -12.45 15.91
CA PHE A 145 -14.49 -12.32 16.82
C PHE A 145 -13.15 -12.80 16.23
N ASN A 146 -13.15 -13.70 15.24
CA ASN A 146 -11.91 -14.17 14.62
C ASN A 146 -11.57 -13.44 13.32
N ARG A 147 -12.45 -12.57 12.82
CA ARG A 147 -12.17 -11.77 11.61
C ARG A 147 -11.06 -10.75 11.83
N PHE A 148 -10.40 -10.38 10.74
CA PHE A 148 -9.45 -9.28 10.75
C PHE A 148 -10.13 -7.92 11.00
N THR A 149 -9.53 -7.12 11.86
CA THR A 149 -9.91 -5.71 12.04
C THR A 149 -9.48 -4.88 10.82
N SER A 150 -10.09 -3.71 10.62
CA SER A 150 -9.71 -2.80 9.52
C SER A 150 -8.24 -2.36 9.56
N LYS A 151 -7.60 -2.44 10.74
CA LYS A 151 -6.16 -2.12 10.91
C LYS A 151 -5.27 -3.27 10.48
N GLU A 152 -5.70 -4.50 10.67
CA GLU A 152 -4.95 -5.71 10.30
C GLU A 152 -5.05 -5.98 8.81
N LYS A 153 -6.19 -5.68 8.18
CA LYS A 153 -6.36 -5.80 6.72
C LYS A 153 -5.34 -4.94 5.98
N LYS A 154 -4.40 -5.57 5.27
CA LYS A 154 -3.45 -4.87 4.40
C LYS A 154 -3.78 -5.08 2.93
N ARG A 155 -3.06 -4.33 2.10
CA ARG A 155 -3.13 -4.44 0.65
C ARG A 155 -2.29 -5.63 0.19
N GLY A 156 -2.96 -6.73 -0.14
CA GLY A 156 -2.33 -7.95 -0.68
C GLY A 156 -1.53 -8.74 0.35
N THR A 157 -1.05 -9.91 -0.06
CA THR A 157 -0.34 -10.84 0.82
C THR A 157 1.04 -10.31 1.22
N ILE A 158 1.66 -9.46 0.39
CA ILE A 158 2.94 -8.85 0.74
C ILE A 158 2.79 -7.84 1.89
N GLY A 159 1.68 -7.09 1.90
CA GLY A 159 1.37 -6.16 2.98
C GLY A 159 1.17 -6.90 4.31
N ASP A 160 0.47 -8.03 4.27
CA ASP A 160 0.27 -8.88 5.45
C ASP A 160 1.61 -9.39 6.00
N ILE A 161 2.51 -9.88 5.14
CA ILE A 161 3.84 -10.34 5.55
C ILE A 161 4.67 -9.20 6.17
N MET A 162 4.65 -8.01 5.55
CA MET A 162 5.39 -6.85 6.06
C MET A 162 4.86 -6.32 7.39
N SER A 163 3.60 -6.62 7.72
CA SER A 163 3.01 -6.25 9.01
C SER A 163 3.35 -7.22 10.14
N ASN A 164 3.88 -8.40 9.83
CA ASN A 164 4.16 -9.44 10.80
C ASN A 164 5.65 -9.55 11.12
N ASP A 165 6.05 -8.97 12.26
CA ASP A 165 7.45 -8.95 12.72
C ASP A 165 8.05 -10.35 12.90
N LYS A 166 7.26 -11.37 13.28
CA LYS A 166 7.78 -12.73 13.47
C LYS A 166 8.26 -13.31 12.14
N VAL A 167 7.48 -13.10 11.09
CA VAL A 167 7.80 -13.58 9.74
C VAL A 167 9.00 -12.82 9.18
N LEU A 168 9.05 -11.49 9.35
CA LEU A 168 10.19 -10.68 8.93
C LEU A 168 11.49 -11.11 9.61
N ASN A 169 11.47 -11.26 10.94
CA ASN A 169 12.63 -11.72 11.71
C ASN A 169 13.14 -13.09 11.25
N TYR A 170 12.21 -14.01 10.91
CA TYR A 170 12.58 -15.31 10.37
C TYR A 170 13.23 -15.19 8.98
N ILE A 171 12.63 -14.42 8.08
CA ILE A 171 13.15 -14.17 6.73
C ILE A 171 14.55 -13.53 6.80
N ASP A 172 14.76 -12.54 7.67
CA ASP A 172 16.04 -11.85 7.83
C ASP A 172 17.12 -12.77 8.41
N LYS A 173 16.77 -13.54 9.45
CA LYS A 173 17.67 -14.53 10.04
C LYS A 173 18.06 -15.59 9.01
N LYS A 174 17.09 -16.13 8.28
CA LYS A 174 17.31 -17.22 7.34
C LYS A 174 18.06 -16.76 6.10
N SER A 175 17.74 -15.58 5.57
CA SER A 175 18.46 -14.98 4.44
C SER A 175 19.92 -14.71 4.79
N SER A 176 20.19 -14.15 5.97
CA SER A 176 21.56 -13.92 6.47
C SER A 176 22.34 -15.23 6.62
N GLN A 177 21.69 -16.29 7.12
CA GLN A 177 22.30 -17.62 7.22
C GLN A 177 22.64 -18.17 5.83
N ILE A 178 21.70 -18.13 4.89
CA ILE A 178 21.89 -18.61 3.51
C ILE A 178 23.02 -17.86 2.82
N GLN A 179 23.12 -16.54 3.00
CA GLN A 179 24.20 -15.73 2.44
C GLN A 179 25.56 -16.19 2.98
N LYS A 180 25.70 -16.31 4.31
CA LYS A 180 26.95 -16.78 4.96
C LYS A 180 27.36 -18.16 4.47
N ASP A 181 26.44 -19.11 4.45
CA ASP A 181 26.68 -20.48 3.96
C ASP A 181 27.11 -20.47 2.49
N SER A 182 26.49 -19.61 1.67
CA SER A 182 26.83 -19.45 0.25
C SER A 182 28.23 -18.89 0.07
N TYR A 183 28.61 -17.86 0.85
CA TYR A 183 29.97 -17.30 0.83
C TYR A 183 31.01 -18.34 1.24
N GLN A 184 30.77 -19.10 2.31
CA GLN A 184 31.67 -20.17 2.75
C GLN A 184 31.84 -21.26 1.69
N LYS A 185 30.74 -21.74 1.09
CA LYS A 185 30.79 -22.73 0.01
C LYS A 185 31.56 -22.22 -1.21
N ASN A 186 31.33 -20.97 -1.60
CA ASN A 186 32.04 -20.34 -2.71
C ASN A 186 33.53 -20.18 -2.42
N TYR A 187 33.90 -19.78 -1.21
CA TYR A 187 35.29 -19.70 -0.76
C TYR A 187 35.98 -21.06 -0.85
N LEU A 188 35.38 -22.12 -0.29
CA LEU A 188 35.93 -23.48 -0.35
C LEU A 188 36.07 -23.99 -1.79
N ARG A 189 35.07 -23.74 -2.64
CA ARG A 189 35.10 -24.11 -4.05
C ARG A 189 36.23 -23.40 -4.80
N ASN A 190 36.48 -22.12 -4.50
CA ASN A 190 37.57 -21.37 -5.10
C ASN A 190 38.93 -21.90 -4.63
N LEU A 191 39.09 -22.18 -3.34
CA LEU A 191 40.31 -22.75 -2.78
C LEU A 191 40.66 -24.10 -3.43
N GLN A 192 39.67 -24.98 -3.59
CA GLN A 192 39.86 -26.27 -4.25
C GLN A 192 40.28 -26.12 -5.72
N GLN A 193 39.68 -25.17 -6.44
CA GLN A 193 40.09 -24.86 -7.82
C GLN A 193 41.53 -24.36 -7.89
N GLN A 194 41.96 -23.52 -6.94
CA GLN A 194 43.35 -23.07 -6.88
C GLN A 194 44.30 -24.24 -6.63
N GLN A 195 43.97 -25.15 -5.70
CA GLN A 195 44.77 -26.33 -5.44
C GLN A 195 44.92 -27.24 -6.67
N ARG A 196 43.86 -27.41 -7.46
CA ARG A 196 43.88 -28.19 -8.71
C ARG A 196 44.74 -27.55 -9.82
N LYS A 197 44.93 -26.24 -9.79
CA LYS A 197 45.75 -25.50 -10.77
C LYS A 197 47.24 -25.48 -10.42
N ARG A 198 47.65 -25.90 -9.22
CA ARG A 198 49.06 -25.91 -8.84
C ARG A 198 49.79 -26.97 -9.68
N PRO A 199 50.87 -26.62 -10.42
CA PRO A 199 51.64 -27.63 -11.13
C PRO A 199 52.23 -28.63 -10.12
N ALA A 200 52.19 -29.92 -10.45
CA ALA A 200 52.83 -30.95 -9.64
C ALA A 200 54.29 -30.56 -9.42
N LYS A 201 54.75 -30.60 -8.16
CA LYS A 201 56.15 -30.38 -7.82
C LYS A 201 56.95 -31.49 -8.52
N ARG A 202 57.54 -31.19 -9.67
CA ARG A 202 58.40 -32.10 -10.40
C ARG A 202 59.65 -32.27 -9.54
N VAL A 203 59.71 -33.34 -8.75
CA VAL A 203 60.92 -33.74 -8.04
C VAL A 203 61.99 -33.91 -9.12
N LYS A 204 63.03 -33.08 -9.09
CA LYS A 204 64.15 -33.20 -10.03
C LYS A 204 64.79 -34.55 -9.75
N SER A 205 64.76 -35.44 -10.74
CA SER A 205 65.39 -36.77 -10.71
C SER A 205 66.92 -36.69 -10.80
N SER A 206 67.55 -35.71 -10.15
CA SER A 206 68.99 -35.42 -10.26
C SER A 206 69.77 -35.79 -8.98
N GLU A 207 69.25 -36.68 -8.14
CA GLU A 207 69.90 -37.18 -6.92
C GLU A 207 69.96 -38.72 -6.87
N LEU A 208 69.85 -39.39 -8.02
CA LEU A 208 70.04 -40.84 -8.16
C LEU A 208 71.08 -41.07 -9.27
N ASP A 209 72.34 -40.79 -8.96
CA ASP A 209 73.52 -41.35 -9.64
C ASP A 209 74.66 -41.43 -8.61
#